data_AF-A0A257NHT0-F1
#
_entry.id   AF-A0A257NHT0-F1
#
_cell.length_a   1.000
_cell.length_b   1.000
_cell.length_c   1.000
_cell.angle_alpha   90.00
_cell.angle_beta   90.00
_cell.angle_gamma   90.00
#
_symmetry.space_group_name_H-M   'P 1'
#
loop_
_entity.id
_entity.type
_entity.pdbx_description
1 polymer ?
#
loop_
_entity_poly.entity_id
_entity_poly.type
_entity_poly.pdbx_seq_one_letter_code
_entity_poly.pdbx_strand_id
1 'polypeptide(L)'
;YFLEHANFIPADPMKTPEHIAPVWYFTPFYSILRAIPDKFAGVIAMGSSIVVLFLLPWLDRCKVKSIRYRGGIFKKALFLFVISFLALGYLGTQPVTPVATTLARLFTTIYFGFFLLMPIYTRWEKTKPVPRSLTKVHSLEEQLHTLEEQLPALIQEITELKPVVTEIGHPAFKSSFFSRRPNPEGMLNVISRLAKKAKGSLD
;
A
#
# COMPACT_ATOMS: atom_id res chain seq x y z
N TYR A 1 -10.41 -13.16 28.32
CA TYR A 1 -11.72 -12.77 27.79
C TYR A 1 -12.04 -13.43 26.43
N PHE A 2 -11.49 -14.61 26.14
CA PHE A 2 -11.81 -15.36 24.90
C PHE A 2 -12.93 -16.38 25.14
N LEU A 3 -12.94 -17.01 26.31
CA LEU A 3 -14.01 -17.88 26.81
C LEU A 3 -14.67 -17.19 28.00
N GLU A 4 -15.99 -17.04 27.95
CA GLU A 4 -16.78 -16.47 29.05
C GLU A 4 -17.00 -17.56 30.10
N HIS A 5 -16.61 -17.28 31.34
CA HIS A 5 -16.76 -18.24 32.44
C HIS A 5 -18.22 -18.66 32.66
N ALA A 6 -19.17 -17.76 32.40
CA ALA A 6 -20.60 -18.03 32.51
C ALA A 6 -21.07 -19.16 31.58
N ASN A 7 -20.39 -19.39 30.44
CA ASN A 7 -20.79 -20.41 29.47
C ASN A 7 -20.37 -21.84 29.87
N PHE A 8 -19.64 -22.01 30.98
CA PHE A 8 -19.35 -23.33 31.55
C PHE A 8 -20.45 -23.83 32.49
N ILE A 9 -21.46 -23.01 32.77
CA ILE A 9 -22.62 -23.37 33.58
C ILE A 9 -23.79 -23.68 32.63
N PRO A 10 -24.57 -24.78 32.84
CA PRO A 10 -25.77 -25.04 32.05
C PRO A 10 -26.75 -23.86 32.06
N ALA A 11 -27.42 -23.63 30.94
CA ALA A 11 -28.36 -22.52 30.79
C ALA A 11 -29.57 -22.66 31.73
N ASP A 12 -29.93 -21.56 32.40
CA ASP A 12 -31.10 -21.45 33.27
C ASP A 12 -31.95 -20.24 32.85
N PRO A 13 -33.17 -20.43 32.29
CA PRO A 13 -34.04 -19.34 31.86
C PRO A 13 -34.50 -18.41 32.98
N MET A 14 -34.43 -18.85 34.24
CA MET A 14 -34.89 -18.09 35.41
C MET A 14 -33.77 -17.34 36.12
N LYS A 15 -32.50 -17.51 35.67
CA LYS A 15 -31.33 -16.94 36.35
C LYS A 15 -30.36 -16.27 35.37
N THR A 16 -30.17 -14.98 35.59
CA THR A 16 -29.25 -14.11 34.85
C THR A 16 -27.94 -13.98 35.63
N PRO A 17 -26.76 -14.34 35.06
CA PRO A 17 -25.47 -14.10 35.72
C PRO A 17 -25.24 -12.63 36.09
N GLU A 18 -24.43 -12.38 37.12
CA GLU A 18 -24.17 -11.02 37.63
C GLU A 18 -23.43 -10.13 36.60
N HIS A 19 -22.47 -10.71 35.87
CA HIS A 19 -21.73 -10.02 34.82
C HIS A 19 -21.96 -10.68 33.45
N ILE A 20 -22.91 -10.15 32.68
CA ILE A 20 -23.18 -10.60 31.31
C ILE A 20 -22.58 -9.59 30.34
N ALA A 21 -21.51 -10.03 29.69
CA ALA A 21 -20.95 -9.37 28.53
C ALA A 21 -21.07 -10.32 27.33
N PRO A 22 -21.17 -9.77 26.11
CA PRO A 22 -21.11 -10.58 24.90
C PRO A 22 -19.66 -10.94 24.58
N VAL A 23 -19.52 -11.85 23.59
CA VAL A 23 -18.21 -12.25 23.09
C VAL A 23 -17.43 -11.03 22.59
N TRP A 24 -16.11 -11.04 22.79
CA TRP A 24 -15.22 -9.88 22.63
C TRP A 24 -15.34 -9.15 21.28
N TYR A 25 -15.65 -9.82 20.18
CA TYR A 25 -15.80 -9.18 18.87
C TYR A 25 -17.15 -8.45 18.68
N PHE A 26 -18.14 -8.73 19.55
CA PHE A 26 -19.42 -8.01 19.58
C PHE A 26 -19.43 -6.84 20.56
N THR A 27 -18.44 -6.71 21.44
CA THR A 27 -18.43 -5.69 22.49
C THR A 27 -18.43 -4.25 21.98
N PRO A 28 -17.77 -3.86 20.86
CA PRO A 28 -17.84 -2.49 20.37
C PRO A 28 -19.28 -2.08 19.99
N PHE A 29 -20.00 -2.99 19.34
CA PHE A 29 -21.39 -2.79 18.89
C PHE A 29 -22.36 -2.78 20.08
N TYR A 30 -22.13 -3.67 21.05
CA TYR A 30 -22.88 -3.69 22.30
C TYR A 30 -22.70 -2.41 23.12
N SER A 31 -21.49 -1.83 23.14
CA SER A 31 -21.25 -0.52 23.74
C SER A 31 -22.04 0.60 23.08
N ILE A 32 -22.12 0.61 21.74
CA ILE A 32 -22.93 1.57 20.99
C ILE A 32 -24.42 1.43 21.33
N LEU A 33 -24.93 0.19 21.38
CA LEU A 33 -26.32 -0.12 21.72
C LEU A 33 -26.72 0.49 23.08
N ARG A 34 -25.95 0.21 24.13
CA ARG A 34 -26.27 0.66 25.51
C ARG A 34 -25.85 2.10 25.81
N ALA A 35 -25.05 2.73 24.95
CA ALA A 35 -24.68 4.14 25.10
C ALA A 35 -25.88 5.07 24.91
N ILE A 36 -26.86 4.66 24.09
CA ILE A 36 -28.05 5.44 23.77
C ILE A 36 -29.16 5.10 24.77
N PRO A 37 -29.72 6.10 25.49
CA PRO A 37 -30.76 5.90 26.50
C PRO A 37 -32.15 5.70 25.88
N ASP A 38 -32.25 5.05 24.73
CA ASP A 38 -33.49 4.68 24.06
C ASP A 38 -33.35 3.32 23.39
N LYS A 39 -34.35 2.44 23.59
CA LYS A 39 -34.29 1.05 23.13
C LYS A 39 -34.23 0.94 21.62
N PHE A 40 -35.04 1.72 20.91
CA PHE A 40 -35.16 1.64 19.46
C PHE A 40 -33.96 2.31 18.76
N ALA A 41 -33.61 3.52 19.20
CA ALA A 41 -32.46 4.25 18.68
C ALA A 41 -31.14 3.52 18.95
N GLY A 42 -31.00 2.84 20.09
CA GLY A 42 -29.86 1.98 20.39
C GLY A 42 -29.70 0.84 19.37
N VAL A 43 -30.81 0.14 19.04
CA VAL A 43 -30.80 -0.94 18.03
C VAL A 43 -30.46 -0.38 16.64
N ILE A 44 -31.03 0.77 16.27
CA ILE A 44 -30.68 1.44 15.01
C ILE A 44 -29.21 1.81 14.97
N ALA A 45 -28.64 2.35 16.05
CA ALA A 45 -27.24 2.72 16.11
C ALA A 45 -26.31 1.50 16.03
N MET A 46 -26.66 0.41 16.73
CA MET A 46 -25.93 -0.83 16.62
C MET A 46 -25.95 -1.36 15.16
N GLY A 47 -27.12 -1.44 14.53
CA GLY A 47 -27.23 -1.88 13.14
C GLY A 47 -26.51 -0.94 12.17
N SER A 48 -26.67 0.37 12.34
CA SER A 48 -26.04 1.37 11.46
C SER A 48 -24.52 1.38 11.57
N SER A 49 -23.95 1.01 12.72
CA SER A 49 -22.50 0.90 12.89
C SER A 49 -21.88 -0.16 11.96
N ILE A 50 -22.64 -1.19 11.57
CA ILE A 50 -22.20 -2.18 10.58
C ILE A 50 -22.56 -1.69 9.17
N VAL A 51 -23.78 -1.20 8.98
CA VAL A 51 -24.29 -0.75 7.66
C VAL A 51 -23.42 0.37 7.07
N VAL A 52 -22.92 1.29 7.91
CA VAL A 52 -22.10 2.43 7.46
C VAL A 52 -20.80 1.99 6.77
N LEU A 53 -20.27 0.79 7.08
CA LEU A 53 -19.10 0.24 6.40
C LEU A 53 -19.37 -0.01 4.91
N PHE A 54 -20.59 -0.41 4.56
CA PHE A 54 -20.97 -0.59 3.16
C PHE A 54 -21.13 0.75 2.43
N LEU A 55 -21.34 1.85 3.14
CA LEU A 55 -21.45 3.19 2.55
C LEU A 55 -20.08 3.81 2.22
N LEU A 56 -18.97 3.17 2.59
CA LEU A 56 -17.61 3.67 2.36
C LEU A 56 -17.29 4.08 0.91
N PRO A 57 -17.69 3.33 -0.14
CA PRO A 57 -17.45 3.74 -1.54
C PRO A 57 -18.07 5.09 -1.90
N TRP A 58 -19.13 5.51 -1.20
CA TRP A 58 -19.83 6.78 -1.42
C TRP A 58 -19.40 7.89 -0.46
N LEU A 59 -18.92 7.52 0.74
CA LEU A 59 -18.48 8.46 1.76
C LEU A 59 -17.09 9.03 1.47
N ASP A 60 -16.18 8.21 0.95
CA ASP A 60 -14.82 8.65 0.62
C ASP A 60 -14.80 9.41 -0.71
N ARG A 61 -14.45 10.70 -0.65
CA ARG A 61 -14.39 11.59 -1.83
C ARG A 61 -12.96 11.84 -2.31
N CYS A 62 -11.96 11.22 -1.69
CA CYS A 62 -10.57 11.42 -2.08
C CYS A 62 -10.24 10.69 -3.40
N LYS A 63 -9.59 11.39 -4.34
CA LYS A 63 -9.15 10.81 -5.62
C LYS A 63 -8.08 9.73 -5.44
N VAL A 64 -7.30 9.80 -4.36
CA VAL A 64 -6.20 8.88 -4.07
C VAL A 64 -6.71 7.72 -3.22
N LYS A 65 -6.60 6.50 -3.76
CA LYS A 65 -7.09 5.26 -3.15
C LYS A 65 -6.16 4.69 -2.06
N SER A 66 -4.84 4.82 -2.23
CA SER A 66 -3.89 4.25 -1.28
C SER A 66 -3.58 5.22 -0.13
N ILE A 67 -3.74 4.74 1.11
CA ILE A 67 -3.45 5.51 2.33
C ILE A 67 -1.99 6.01 2.40
N ARG A 68 -1.06 5.35 1.70
CA ARG A 68 0.35 5.74 1.64
C ARG A 68 0.51 7.16 1.09
N TYR A 69 -0.26 7.49 0.06
CA TYR A 69 -0.21 8.78 -0.64
C TYR A 69 -1.28 9.76 -0.16
N ARG A 70 -2.14 9.34 0.78
CA ARG A 70 -3.13 10.19 1.41
C ARG A 70 -2.48 11.15 2.41
N GLY A 71 -3.13 12.29 2.63
CA GLY A 71 -2.68 13.34 3.54
C GLY A 71 -2.68 12.92 5.01
N GLY A 72 -2.35 13.87 5.89
CA GLY A 72 -2.29 13.63 7.33
C GLY A 72 -3.67 13.64 8.01
N ILE A 73 -4.68 14.26 7.39
CA ILE A 73 -5.99 14.47 8.01
C ILE A 73 -6.71 13.12 8.14
N PHE A 74 -6.77 12.35 7.05
CA PHE A 74 -7.39 11.02 7.08
C PHE A 74 -6.65 10.06 8.01
N LYS A 75 -5.32 10.14 8.08
CA LYS A 75 -4.52 9.29 8.99
C LYS A 75 -4.83 9.58 10.46
N LYS A 76 -4.97 10.86 10.83
CA LYS A 76 -5.39 11.26 12.18
C LYS A 76 -6.83 10.83 12.48
N ALA A 77 -7.74 11.01 11.53
CA ALA A 77 -9.13 10.56 11.67
C ALA A 77 -9.23 9.04 11.84
N LEU A 78 -8.48 8.28 11.04
CA LEU A 78 -8.40 6.82 11.14
C LEU A 78 -7.78 6.38 12.47
N PHE A 79 -6.73 7.07 12.94
CA PHE A 79 -6.13 6.78 14.24
C PHE A 79 -7.12 7.00 15.39
N LEU A 80 -7.85 8.12 15.36
CA LEU A 80 -8.88 8.42 16.34
C LEU A 80 -10.04 7.40 16.30
N PHE A 81 -10.44 6.98 15.09
CA PHE A 81 -11.41 5.91 14.88
C PHE A 81 -10.95 4.59 15.52
N VAL A 82 -9.71 4.17 15.27
CA VAL A 82 -9.16 2.94 15.85
C VAL A 82 -9.15 3.00 17.38
N ILE A 83 -8.73 4.13 17.96
CA ILE A 83 -8.79 4.33 19.41
C ILE A 83 -10.23 4.20 19.92
N SER A 84 -11.18 4.86 19.25
CA SER A 84 -12.59 4.81 19.65
C SER A 84 -13.17 3.39 19.58
N PHE A 85 -12.81 2.62 18.55
CA PHE A 85 -13.28 1.25 18.37
C PHE A 85 -12.74 0.32 19.46
N LEU A 86 -11.44 0.43 19.78
CA LEU A 86 -10.82 -0.33 20.86
C LEU A 86 -11.38 0.07 22.23
N ALA A 87 -11.60 1.37 22.46
CA ALA A 87 -12.19 1.87 23.69
C ALA A 87 -13.64 1.38 23.87
N LEU A 88 -14.45 1.38 22.81
CA LEU A 88 -15.80 0.79 22.83
C LEU A 88 -15.76 -0.72 23.08
N GLY A 89 -14.79 -1.42 22.49
CA GLY A 89 -14.57 -2.84 22.72
C GLY A 89 -14.25 -3.16 24.17
N TYR A 90 -13.37 -2.38 24.80
CA TYR A 90 -13.06 -2.51 26.22
C TYR A 90 -14.26 -2.13 27.09
N LEU A 91 -14.90 -1.00 26.84
CA LEU A 91 -16.05 -0.57 27.63
C LEU A 91 -17.16 -1.62 27.61
N GLY A 92 -17.35 -2.35 26.50
CA GLY A 92 -18.42 -3.33 26.35
C GLY A 92 -18.27 -4.56 27.26
N THR A 93 -17.07 -4.80 27.80
CA THR A 93 -16.82 -5.83 28.82
C THR A 93 -16.95 -5.32 30.26
N GLN A 94 -17.17 -4.01 30.43
CA GLN A 94 -17.24 -3.38 31.75
C GLN A 94 -18.71 -3.16 32.15
N PRO A 95 -19.01 -3.22 33.46
CA PRO A 95 -20.34 -2.93 33.97
C PRO A 95 -20.77 -1.49 33.61
N VAL A 96 -22.09 -1.29 33.54
CA VAL A 96 -22.66 0.03 33.22
C VAL A 96 -22.49 0.94 34.44
N THR A 97 -21.57 1.90 34.34
CA THR A 97 -21.40 2.98 35.33
C THR A 97 -21.62 4.34 34.66
N PRO A 98 -21.99 5.40 35.39
CA PRO A 98 -22.20 6.73 34.80
C PRO A 98 -20.99 7.24 34.00
N VAL A 99 -19.79 6.95 34.49
CA VAL A 99 -18.52 7.31 33.82
C VAL A 99 -18.33 6.49 32.54
N ALA A 100 -18.51 5.16 32.61
CA ALA A 100 -18.38 4.29 31.45
C ALA A 100 -19.40 4.63 30.36
N THR A 101 -20.64 4.95 30.73
CA THR A 101 -21.70 5.39 29.80
C THR A 101 -21.34 6.70 29.11
N THR A 102 -20.81 7.67 29.84
CA THR A 102 -20.39 8.95 29.27
C THR A 102 -19.23 8.77 28.27
N LEU A 103 -18.25 7.94 28.61
CA LEU A 103 -17.17 7.58 27.70
C LEU A 103 -17.67 6.81 26.49
N ALA A 104 -18.58 5.85 26.67
CA ALA A 104 -19.16 5.08 25.57
C ALA A 104 -19.91 6.00 24.60
N ARG A 105 -20.65 7.00 25.09
CA ARG A 105 -21.29 8.03 24.26
C ARG A 105 -20.27 8.86 23.49
N LEU A 106 -19.20 9.32 24.15
CA LEU A 106 -18.13 10.07 23.49
C LEU A 106 -17.48 9.26 22.36
N PHE A 107 -17.08 8.02 22.63
CA PHE A 107 -16.45 7.17 21.62
C PHE A 107 -17.43 6.75 20.52
N THR A 108 -18.72 6.57 20.82
CA THR A 108 -19.76 6.35 19.81
C THR A 108 -19.88 7.55 18.86
N THR A 109 -19.86 8.77 19.39
CA THR A 109 -19.86 9.99 18.58
C THR A 109 -18.62 10.08 17.69
N ILE A 110 -17.44 9.73 18.22
CA ILE A 110 -16.19 9.69 17.44
C ILE A 110 -16.27 8.61 16.34
N TYR A 111 -16.80 7.42 16.66
CA TYR A 111 -16.96 6.31 15.73
C TYR A 111 -17.83 6.72 14.53
N PHE A 112 -19.02 7.27 14.77
CA PHE A 112 -19.89 7.75 13.68
C PHE A 112 -19.33 8.99 13.01
N GLY A 113 -18.70 9.89 13.78
CA GLY A 113 -18.05 11.10 13.26
C GLY A 113 -16.99 10.78 12.21
N PHE A 114 -16.24 9.69 12.37
CA PHE A 114 -15.26 9.25 11.37
C PHE A 114 -15.91 9.03 9.99
N PHE A 115 -17.06 8.36 9.94
CA PHE A 115 -17.78 8.06 8.69
C PHE A 115 -18.58 9.26 8.18
N LEU A 116 -19.35 9.91 9.05
CA LEU A 116 -20.26 11.01 8.66
C LEU A 116 -19.50 12.26 8.21
N LEU A 117 -18.34 12.55 8.82
CA LEU A 117 -17.50 13.67 8.41
C LEU A 117 -16.58 13.33 7.24
N MET A 118 -16.48 12.05 6.85
CA MET A 118 -15.60 11.57 5.78
C MET A 118 -15.76 12.37 4.47
N PRO A 119 -16.99 12.63 3.96
CA PRO A 119 -17.17 13.39 2.72
C PRO A 119 -16.60 14.82 2.78
N ILE A 120 -16.47 15.39 3.98
CA ILE A 120 -16.00 16.75 4.21
C ILE A 120 -14.47 16.76 4.27
N TYR A 121 -13.87 16.00 5.20
CA TYR A 121 -12.44 16.09 5.45
C TYR A 121 -11.60 15.39 4.36
N THR A 122 -12.14 14.37 3.67
CA THR A 122 -11.43 13.71 2.54
C THR A 122 -11.43 14.57 1.28
N ARG A 123 -12.43 15.45 1.10
CA ARG A 123 -12.53 16.37 -0.03
C ARG A 123 -11.47 17.47 0.00
N TRP A 124 -11.11 17.95 1.19
CA TRP A 124 -10.13 19.03 1.39
C TRP A 124 -8.70 18.54 1.60
N GLU A 125 -8.48 17.23 1.55
CA GLU A 125 -7.19 16.64 1.88
C GLU A 125 -6.16 16.84 0.75
N LYS A 126 -4.98 17.33 1.12
CA LYS A 126 -3.82 17.42 0.23
C LYS A 126 -3.15 16.06 0.10
N THR A 127 -3.03 15.55 -1.12
CA THR A 127 -2.48 14.22 -1.42
C THR A 127 -1.10 14.30 -2.06
N LYS A 128 -0.28 13.26 -1.84
CA LYS A 128 1.00 13.06 -2.54
C LYS A 128 0.75 12.47 -3.94
N PRO A 129 1.64 12.71 -4.92
CA PRO A 129 1.52 12.08 -6.23
C PRO A 129 1.65 10.57 -6.11
N VAL A 130 0.76 9.85 -6.79
CA VAL A 130 0.82 8.39 -6.92
C VAL A 130 1.74 8.01 -8.09
N PRO A 131 2.50 6.91 -7.99
CA PRO A 131 3.32 6.43 -9.10
C PRO A 131 2.43 6.03 -10.28
N ARG A 132 2.89 6.31 -11.50
CA ARG A 132 2.15 6.01 -12.74
C ARG A 132 2.16 4.52 -13.10
N SER A 133 3.23 3.81 -12.74
CA SER A 133 3.38 2.37 -12.95
C SER A 133 3.84 1.67 -11.67
N LEU A 134 3.49 0.39 -11.55
CA LEU A 134 4.00 -0.47 -10.48
C LEU A 134 5.40 -1.02 -10.81
N THR A 135 5.66 -1.20 -12.10
CA THR A 135 6.95 -1.64 -12.64
C THR A 135 7.86 -0.44 -12.84
N LYS A 136 9.13 -0.56 -12.44
CA LYS A 136 10.19 0.32 -12.95
C LYS A 136 10.34 0.03 -14.44
N VAL A 137 9.60 0.75 -15.28
CA VAL A 137 9.94 0.86 -16.69
C VAL A 137 11.22 1.67 -16.70
N HIS A 138 12.35 1.04 -17.06
CA HIS A 138 13.59 1.77 -17.29
C HIS A 138 13.26 2.81 -18.35
N SER A 139 13.33 4.09 -18.01
CA SER A 139 12.92 5.12 -18.96
C SER A 139 13.80 4.98 -20.20
N LEU A 140 13.28 5.30 -21.39
CA LEU A 140 14.08 5.25 -22.61
C LEU A 140 15.37 6.07 -22.47
N GLU A 141 15.35 7.13 -21.66
CA GLU A 141 16.52 7.94 -21.31
C GLU A 141 17.55 7.15 -20.48
N GLU A 142 17.11 6.38 -19.50
CA GLU A 142 17.97 5.49 -18.71
C GLU A 142 18.55 4.38 -19.59
N GLN A 143 17.75 3.82 -20.50
CA GLN A 143 18.23 2.86 -21.50
C GLN A 143 19.26 3.46 -22.46
N LEU A 144 18.99 4.66 -22.99
CA LEU A 144 19.93 5.37 -23.88
C LEU A 144 21.26 5.62 -23.19
N HIS A 145 21.25 6.06 -21.92
CA HIS A 145 22.49 6.24 -21.16
C HIS A 145 23.26 4.93 -20.95
N THR A 146 22.58 3.81 -20.64
CA THR A 146 23.27 2.51 -20.56
C THR A 146 23.85 2.06 -21.91
N LEU A 147 23.24 2.46 -23.03
CA LEU A 147 23.76 2.15 -24.36
C LEU A 147 24.94 3.04 -24.73
N GLU A 148 24.91 4.33 -24.38
CA GLU A 148 26.03 5.25 -24.58
C GLU A 148 27.27 4.81 -23.81
N GLU A 149 27.11 4.32 -22.58
CA GLU A 149 28.19 3.77 -21.77
C GLU A 149 28.78 2.47 -22.34
N GLN A 150 27.94 1.65 -23.01
CA GLN A 150 28.36 0.40 -23.65
C GLN A 150 28.98 0.61 -25.03
N LEU A 151 28.75 1.76 -25.66
CA LEU A 151 29.20 2.09 -27.00
C LEU A 151 30.72 1.90 -27.25
N PRO A 152 31.65 2.34 -26.38
CA PRO A 152 33.08 2.16 -26.62
C PRO A 152 33.50 0.68 -26.62
N ALA A 153 32.88 -0.16 -25.78
CA ALA A 153 33.13 -1.59 -25.76
C ALA A 153 32.58 -2.29 -27.02
N LEU A 154 31.39 -1.88 -27.48
CA LEU A 154 30.82 -2.38 -28.74
C LEU A 154 31.68 -1.99 -29.95
N ILE A 155 32.20 -0.76 -29.98
CA ILE A 155 33.09 -0.30 -31.05
C ILE A 155 34.39 -1.12 -31.08
N GLN A 156 34.97 -1.45 -29.92
CA GLN A 156 36.14 -2.31 -29.85
C GLN A 156 35.86 -3.74 -30.31
N GLU A 157 34.68 -4.29 -30.02
CA GLU A 157 34.29 -5.62 -30.48
C GLU A 157 34.07 -5.68 -32.01
N ILE A 158 33.54 -4.61 -32.58
CA ILE A 158 33.31 -4.45 -34.03
C ILE A 158 34.59 -4.05 -34.77
N THR A 159 35.67 -3.69 -34.08
CA THR A 159 36.91 -3.23 -34.71
C THR A 159 38.05 -4.19 -34.42
N GLU A 160 38.58 -4.85 -35.45
CA GLU A 160 39.80 -5.66 -35.33
C GLU A 160 41.04 -4.81 -35.61
N LEU A 161 42.11 -5.00 -34.83
CA LEU A 161 43.42 -4.38 -35.06
C LEU A 161 44.31 -5.38 -35.78
N LYS A 162 44.50 -5.20 -37.10
CA LYS A 162 45.49 -5.99 -37.87
C LYS A 162 46.79 -5.19 -38.03
N PRO A 163 47.96 -5.82 -37.79
CA PRO A 163 49.24 -5.17 -38.05
C PRO A 163 49.36 -4.90 -39.55
N VAL A 164 49.79 -3.69 -39.90
CA VAL A 164 50.09 -3.29 -41.28
C VAL A 164 51.48 -3.85 -41.60
N VAL A 165 51.55 -4.93 -42.38
CA VAL A 165 52.81 -5.50 -42.84
C VAL A 165 53.29 -4.69 -44.04
N THR A 166 54.31 -3.87 -43.85
CA THR A 166 55.05 -3.21 -44.93
C THR A 166 56.19 -4.13 -45.36
N GLU A 167 56.06 -4.81 -46.51
CA GLU A 167 57.20 -5.51 -47.12
C GLU A 167 58.11 -4.49 -47.80
N ILE A 168 59.12 -4.00 -47.07
CA ILE A 168 60.24 -3.27 -47.67
C ILE A 168 61.53 -3.90 -47.11
N GLY A 169 62.32 -4.51 -48.00
CA GLY A 169 63.52 -5.27 -47.67
C GLY A 169 64.68 -4.41 -47.14
N HIS A 170 64.58 -3.93 -45.90
CA HIS A 170 65.67 -3.32 -45.14
C HIS A 170 65.65 -3.80 -43.68
N PRO A 171 66.78 -4.22 -43.11
CA PRO A 171 66.85 -4.70 -41.74
C PRO A 171 67.07 -3.53 -40.78
N ALA A 172 66.07 -2.70 -40.49
CA ALA A 172 66.01 -1.84 -39.28
C ALA A 172 64.82 -0.84 -39.27
N PHE A 173 63.57 -1.29 -39.36
CA PHE A 173 62.45 -0.50 -38.81
C PHE A 173 61.19 -1.37 -38.68
N LYS A 174 60.91 -1.94 -37.50
CA LYS A 174 59.60 -2.53 -37.23
C LYS A 174 58.64 -1.40 -36.89
N SER A 175 57.95 -0.86 -37.89
CA SER A 175 56.88 0.09 -37.64
C SER A 175 55.63 -0.64 -37.15
N SER A 176 55.22 -0.37 -35.91
CA SER A 176 54.01 -0.92 -35.27
C SER A 176 52.74 -0.18 -35.70
N PHE A 177 52.53 -0.01 -37.01
CA PHE A 177 51.28 0.56 -37.51
C PHE A 177 50.18 -0.51 -37.50
N PHE A 178 49.09 -0.25 -36.78
CA PHE A 178 47.90 -1.09 -36.79
C PHE A 178 46.79 -0.39 -37.57
N SER A 179 46.14 -1.11 -38.48
CA SER A 179 44.94 -0.62 -39.16
C SER A 179 43.71 -1.13 -38.44
N ARG A 180 42.78 -0.22 -38.11
CA ARG A 180 41.45 -0.56 -37.63
C ARG A 180 40.62 -1.03 -38.83
N ARG A 181 40.19 -2.28 -38.82
CA ARG A 181 39.26 -2.81 -39.83
C ARG A 181 37.97 -3.28 -39.16
N PRO A 182 36.82 -3.15 -39.82
CA PRO A 182 35.58 -3.71 -39.31
C PRO A 182 35.68 -5.24 -39.22
N ASN A 183 35.31 -5.77 -38.05
CA ASN A 183 35.19 -7.20 -37.76
C ASN A 183 33.75 -7.66 -38.10
N PRO A 184 33.55 -8.46 -39.16
CA PRO A 184 32.22 -8.87 -39.60
C PRO A 184 31.52 -9.79 -38.58
N GLU A 185 32.26 -10.67 -37.88
CA GLU A 185 31.67 -11.56 -36.88
C GLU A 185 31.26 -10.80 -35.61
N GLY A 186 32.11 -9.86 -35.16
CA GLY A 186 31.79 -8.96 -34.05
C GLY A 186 30.53 -8.14 -34.31
N MET A 187 30.39 -7.60 -35.53
CA MET A 187 29.22 -6.84 -35.96
C MET A 187 27.92 -7.67 -35.90
N LEU A 188 27.94 -8.91 -36.39
CA LEU A 188 26.79 -9.81 -36.33
C LEU A 188 26.42 -10.19 -34.88
N ASN A 189 27.42 -10.39 -34.02
CA ASN A 189 27.21 -10.71 -32.61
C ASN A 189 26.64 -9.53 -31.81
N VAL A 190 27.01 -8.29 -32.15
CA VAL A 190 26.41 -7.09 -31.54
C VAL A 190 24.98 -6.89 -32.02
N ILE A 191 24.74 -6.98 -33.33
CA ILE A 191 23.39 -6.81 -33.92
C ILE A 191 22.42 -7.85 -33.36
N SER A 192 22.82 -9.12 -33.30
CA SER A 192 21.97 -10.20 -32.75
C SER A 192 21.65 -10.01 -31.27
N ARG A 193 22.61 -9.53 -30.45
CA ARG A 193 22.37 -9.21 -29.03
C ARG A 193 21.41 -8.04 -28.86
N LEU A 194 21.57 -6.97 -29.64
CA LEU A 194 20.66 -5.82 -29.62
C LEU A 194 19.25 -6.21 -30.07
N ALA A 195 19.13 -7.00 -31.14
CA ALA A 195 17.84 -7.50 -31.62
C ALA A 195 17.14 -8.39 -30.57
N LYS A 196 17.89 -9.27 -29.90
CA LYS A 196 17.34 -10.13 -28.84
C LYS A 196 16.91 -9.35 -27.61
N LYS A 197 17.67 -8.30 -27.23
CA LYS A 197 17.35 -7.40 -26.12
C LYS A 197 16.12 -6.52 -26.43
N ALA A 198 16.01 -6.02 -27.66
CA ALA A 198 14.85 -5.28 -28.15
C ALA A 198 13.58 -6.16 -28.17
N LYS A 199 13.68 -7.40 -28.66
CA LYS A 199 12.56 -8.35 -28.67
C LYS A 199 12.07 -8.66 -27.25
N GLY A 200 12.98 -8.94 -26.32
CA GLY A 200 12.62 -9.18 -24.92
C GLY A 200 12.15 -7.94 -24.14
N SER A 201 12.18 -6.76 -24.74
CA SER A 201 11.62 -5.52 -24.17
C SER A 201 10.22 -5.20 -24.73
N LEU A 202 9.82 -5.85 -25.82
CA LEU A 202 8.51 -5.67 -26.45
C LEU A 202 7.47 -6.69 -25.93
N ASP A 203 7.94 -7.81 -25.40
CA ASP A 203 7.16 -8.82 -24.66
C ASP A 203 7.06 -8.47 -23.16
#